data_AF-A0A1Y1V486-F1
#
_entry.id   AF-A0A1Y1V486-F1
#
_cell.length_a   1.000
_cell.length_b   1.000
_cell.length_c   1.000
_cell.angle_alpha   90.00
_cell.angle_beta   90.00
_cell.angle_gamma   90.00
#
_symmetry.space_group_name_H-M   'P 1'
#
loop_
_entity.id
_entity.type
_entity.pdbx_description
1 polymer ?
#
loop_
_entity_poly.entity_id
_entity_poly.type
_entity_poly.pdbx_seq_one_letter_code
_entity_poly.pdbx_strand_id
1 'polypeptide(L)'
;MKFTKGLLTLFVISSSFAFNIPISKRDEIDDALAQYDKMTNSNGQINSSNSQTNVNNFNQGQINSNTNNINQGQVNSNTNNINQGQVNSNINNNVNSQNTNGNINNINISNECQNVINEYRSCFQSLRKDNYDKDNIEEYCKNFNTEKCQSLYNQGLNAVPECSNISNEFKDQIKLKFDVINYTFKLLCAKDENGNFCPISKNYIENGNTGFENSGFDKYLNETCKSKKCINSAIDAFTLLENSNLADRMPNKNNKREMVEGVDAISSIVKTLKSEGCSAQAMVQQSDATTLSITNTLLFTFGLLLLWLNN
;
A
#
# COMPACT_ATOMS: atom_id res chain seq x y z
N MET A 1 -8.93 63.91 -5.39
CA MET A 1 -9.00 62.49 -4.98
C MET A 1 -7.63 61.86 -5.21
N LYS A 2 -6.95 61.41 -4.15
CA LYS A 2 -5.63 60.78 -4.21
C LYS A 2 -5.83 59.26 -4.28
N PHE A 3 -5.59 58.65 -5.43
CA PHE A 3 -5.53 57.19 -5.54
C PHE A 3 -4.11 56.73 -5.19
N THR A 4 -4.02 56.08 -4.05
CA THR A 4 -2.84 55.46 -3.46
C THR A 4 -2.35 54.32 -4.33
N LYS A 5 -1.04 54.33 -4.61
CA LYS A 5 -0.28 53.24 -5.20
C LYS A 5 -0.33 52.03 -4.26
N GLY A 6 -1.24 51.09 -4.52
CA GLY A 6 -1.23 49.75 -3.95
C GLY A 6 -0.25 48.88 -4.75
N LEU A 7 1.02 48.91 -4.33
CA LEU A 7 2.09 48.08 -4.84
C LEU A 7 1.72 46.61 -4.58
N LEU A 8 1.44 45.88 -5.66
CA LEU A 8 1.12 44.45 -5.67
C LEU A 8 2.45 43.69 -5.47
N THR A 9 2.88 43.57 -4.23
CA THR A 9 4.07 42.78 -3.85
C THR A 9 3.72 41.31 -3.98
N LEU A 10 3.97 40.75 -5.17
CA LEU A 10 3.94 39.32 -5.42
C LEU A 10 5.01 38.65 -4.53
N PHE A 11 4.59 38.03 -3.44
CA PHE A 11 5.43 37.13 -2.65
C PHE A 11 5.66 35.85 -3.46
N VAL A 12 6.69 35.85 -4.31
CA VAL A 12 7.31 34.62 -4.79
C VAL A 12 8.15 34.08 -3.63
N ILE A 13 7.50 33.43 -2.66
CA ILE A 13 8.20 32.59 -1.69
C ILE A 13 8.50 31.29 -2.42
N SER A 14 9.57 31.28 -3.20
CA SER A 14 10.22 30.05 -3.65
C SER A 14 10.97 29.45 -2.47
N SER A 15 10.23 28.92 -1.50
CA SER A 15 10.81 28.08 -0.46
C SER A 15 11.08 26.71 -1.08
N SER A 16 12.28 26.56 -1.62
CA SER A 16 12.87 25.30 -2.04
C SER A 16 13.12 24.44 -0.79
N PHE A 17 12.07 23.86 -0.24
CA PHE A 17 12.21 22.78 0.73
C PHE A 17 12.59 21.53 -0.04
N ALA A 18 13.88 21.27 -0.19
CA ALA A 18 14.35 19.98 -0.69
C ALA A 18 14.04 18.92 0.37
N PHE A 19 12.86 18.30 0.28
CA PHE A 19 12.48 17.21 1.16
C PHE A 19 13.19 15.94 0.72
N ASN A 20 14.29 15.60 1.40
CA ASN A 20 14.93 14.31 1.23
C ASN A 20 14.18 13.30 2.11
N ILE A 21 13.11 12.70 1.59
CA ILE A 21 12.31 11.70 2.29
C ILE A 21 12.89 10.32 1.93
N PRO A 22 13.49 9.58 2.87
CA PRO A 22 13.91 8.20 2.61
C PRO A 22 12.66 7.31 2.56
N ILE A 23 12.15 7.02 1.35
CA ILE A 23 11.06 6.04 1.11
C ILE A 23 11.64 4.65 0.74
N SER A 24 12.91 4.40 1.08
CA SER A 24 13.72 3.24 0.68
C SER A 24 13.28 1.87 1.17
N LYS A 25 12.10 1.78 1.79
CA LYS A 25 11.61 0.54 2.43
C LYS A 25 10.16 0.17 2.14
N ARG A 26 9.55 0.77 1.11
CA ARG A 26 8.29 0.22 0.56
C ARG A 26 8.46 -1.24 0.12
N ASP A 27 9.69 -1.64 -0.21
CA ASP A 27 10.06 -3.02 -0.47
C ASP A 27 9.80 -3.97 0.73
N GLU A 28 9.86 -3.50 1.98
CA GLU A 28 9.49 -4.30 3.17
C GLU A 28 7.98 -4.50 3.31
N ILE A 29 7.16 -3.55 2.83
CA ILE A 29 5.70 -3.71 2.74
C ILE A 29 5.38 -4.74 1.66
N ASP A 30 6.09 -4.71 0.53
CA ASP A 30 5.95 -5.71 -0.52
C ASP A 30 6.40 -7.10 -0.04
N ASP A 31 7.44 -7.20 0.79
CA ASP A 31 7.83 -8.44 1.46
C ASP A 31 6.75 -8.94 2.44
N ALA A 32 6.09 -8.04 3.15
CA ALA A 32 4.96 -8.37 4.02
C ALA A 32 3.68 -8.78 3.25
N LEU A 33 3.51 -8.28 2.02
CA LEU A 33 2.48 -8.72 1.06
C LEU A 33 2.87 -10.07 0.43
N ALA A 34 4.14 -10.29 0.10
CA ALA A 34 4.64 -11.58 -0.37
C ALA A 34 4.51 -12.68 0.70
N GLN A 35 4.64 -12.34 1.98
CA GLN A 35 4.32 -13.25 3.09
C GLN A 35 2.82 -13.57 3.17
N TYR A 36 1.92 -12.64 2.81
CA TYR A 36 0.49 -12.95 2.69
C TYR A 36 0.21 -13.90 1.52
N ASP A 37 0.85 -13.68 0.37
CA ASP A 37 0.78 -14.61 -0.77
C ASP A 37 1.31 -16.00 -0.39
N LYS A 38 2.31 -16.09 0.50
CA LYS A 38 2.74 -17.38 1.08
C LYS A 38 1.67 -17.97 1.99
N MET A 39 0.92 -17.18 2.77
CA MET A 39 -0.17 -17.66 3.62
C MET A 39 -1.39 -18.12 2.80
N THR A 40 -1.72 -17.45 1.69
CA THR A 40 -2.85 -17.83 0.82
C THR A 40 -2.51 -18.95 -0.17
N ASN A 41 -1.23 -19.13 -0.53
CA ASN A 41 -0.78 -20.24 -1.40
C ASN A 41 -0.22 -21.46 -0.63
N SER A 42 -0.10 -21.44 0.70
CA SER A 42 0.38 -22.58 1.51
C SER A 42 -0.66 -23.67 1.78
N ASN A 43 -1.73 -23.75 0.99
CA ASN A 43 -2.52 -24.98 0.88
C ASN A 43 -2.01 -25.79 -0.32
N GLY A 44 -0.93 -26.55 -0.09
CA GLY A 44 -0.43 -27.50 -1.09
C GLY A 44 0.82 -28.30 -0.72
N GLN A 45 1.75 -27.77 0.09
CA GLN A 45 2.93 -28.55 0.51
C GLN A 45 3.37 -28.18 1.93
N ILE A 46 3.09 -29.09 2.85
CA ILE A 46 3.72 -29.15 4.17
C ILE A 46 5.20 -29.50 3.94
N ASN A 47 6.10 -28.53 4.08
CA ASN A 47 7.52 -28.81 4.12
C ASN A 47 7.88 -29.44 5.48
N SER A 48 8.10 -30.75 5.44
CA SER A 48 8.57 -31.58 6.56
C SER A 48 10.01 -31.23 6.92
N SER A 49 10.25 -30.77 8.15
CA SER A 49 11.58 -30.76 8.75
C SER A 49 11.88 -32.15 9.32
N ASN A 50 12.81 -32.88 8.69
CA ASN A 50 13.22 -34.21 9.12
C ASN A 50 14.15 -34.13 10.33
N SER A 51 13.78 -34.76 11.45
CA SER A 51 14.71 -35.12 12.51
C SER A 51 15.01 -36.62 12.39
N GLN A 52 16.26 -36.97 12.08
CA GLN A 52 16.72 -38.36 12.01
C GLN A 52 17.45 -38.72 13.30
N THR A 53 16.92 -39.69 14.04
CA THR A 53 17.68 -40.41 15.07
C THR A 53 18.19 -41.71 14.45
N ASN A 54 19.51 -41.83 14.35
CA ASN A 54 20.17 -43.01 13.79
C ASN A 54 20.75 -43.83 14.95
N VAL A 55 20.23 -45.04 15.18
CA VAL A 55 20.75 -45.96 16.19
C VAL A 55 21.39 -47.14 15.47
N ASN A 56 22.72 -47.22 15.53
CA ASN A 56 23.47 -48.33 14.93
C ASN A 56 23.92 -49.31 16.01
N ASN A 57 23.62 -50.60 15.75
CA ASN A 57 24.04 -51.81 16.46
C ASN A 57 23.50 -52.00 17.89
N PHE A 58 22.52 -52.89 18.00
CA PHE A 58 22.12 -53.50 19.27
C PHE A 58 21.81 -54.98 19.04
N ASN A 59 22.62 -55.87 19.62
CA ASN A 59 22.37 -57.31 19.58
C ASN A 59 21.61 -57.71 20.85
N GLN A 60 20.33 -58.06 20.64
CA GLN A 60 19.36 -58.65 21.57
C GLN A 60 19.00 -57.84 22.83
N GLY A 61 17.88 -57.10 22.73
CA GLY A 61 17.15 -56.49 23.84
C GLY A 61 15.89 -55.77 23.33
N GLN A 62 14.84 -55.69 24.15
CA GLN A 62 13.64 -54.91 23.83
C GLN A 62 14.01 -53.42 23.68
N ILE A 63 13.63 -52.80 22.56
CA ILE A 63 13.81 -51.36 22.34
C ILE A 63 12.51 -50.65 22.68
N ASN A 64 12.50 -49.92 23.81
CA ASN A 64 11.42 -48.99 24.15
C ASN A 64 11.84 -47.57 23.76
N SER A 65 11.31 -47.06 22.66
CA SER A 65 11.45 -45.65 22.27
C SER A 65 10.22 -44.87 22.72
N ASN A 66 10.31 -44.21 23.86
CA ASN A 66 9.32 -43.22 24.29
C ASN A 66 9.71 -41.86 23.72
N THR A 67 8.88 -41.31 22.82
CA THR A 67 9.06 -39.96 22.29
C THR A 67 7.95 -39.10 22.87
N ASN A 68 8.28 -38.24 23.84
CA ASN A 68 7.33 -37.30 24.44
C ASN A 68 7.61 -35.89 23.92
N ASN A 69 6.54 -35.10 23.72
CA ASN A 69 6.55 -33.71 23.24
C ASN A 69 7.09 -33.48 21.82
N ILE A 70 6.33 -33.91 20.81
CA ILE A 70 6.55 -33.49 19.42
C ILE A 70 5.54 -32.38 19.11
N ASN A 71 6.02 -31.15 19.01
CA ASN A 71 5.16 -29.98 18.80
C ASN A 71 4.88 -29.64 17.32
N GLN A 72 5.42 -30.43 16.37
CA GLN A 72 4.91 -30.68 15.00
C GLN A 72 5.98 -31.43 14.16
N GLY A 73 5.58 -32.48 13.44
CA GLY A 73 6.42 -33.25 12.50
C GLY A 73 5.94 -34.70 12.32
N GLN A 74 6.23 -35.32 11.17
CA GLN A 74 6.09 -36.78 10.99
C GLN A 74 7.30 -37.50 11.61
N VAL A 75 7.05 -38.50 12.46
CA VAL A 75 8.08 -39.38 13.00
C VAL A 75 8.24 -40.56 12.06
N ASN A 76 9.38 -40.65 11.37
CA ASN A 76 9.74 -41.82 10.58
C ASN A 76 10.79 -42.64 11.32
N SER A 77 10.37 -43.76 11.91
CA SER A 77 11.26 -44.72 12.56
C SER A 77 11.67 -45.78 11.55
N ASN A 78 12.83 -45.64 10.92
CA ASN A 78 13.41 -46.70 10.10
C ASN A 78 14.22 -47.65 11.00
N THR A 79 13.77 -48.90 11.11
CA THR A 79 14.51 -49.96 11.81
C THR A 79 15.04 -50.96 10.79
N ASN A 80 16.36 -50.99 10.58
CA ASN A 80 17.00 -51.97 9.72
C ASN A 80 17.61 -53.10 10.56
N ASN A 81 17.36 -54.35 10.16
CA ASN A 81 17.78 -55.61 10.81
C ASN A 81 17.19 -55.88 12.21
N ILE A 82 15.92 -56.30 12.25
CA ILE A 82 15.34 -56.97 13.43
C ILE A 82 15.21 -58.47 13.13
N ASN A 83 16.11 -59.29 13.69
CA ASN A 83 16.12 -60.74 13.44
C ASN A 83 15.29 -61.57 14.44
N GLN A 84 14.45 -60.91 15.28
CA GLN A 84 13.26 -61.41 15.98
C GLN A 84 13.05 -60.59 17.26
N GLY A 85 12.01 -59.76 17.29
CA GLY A 85 11.58 -58.99 18.47
C GLY A 85 10.35 -58.14 18.15
N GLN A 86 9.40 -58.07 19.09
CA GLN A 86 8.20 -57.22 18.95
C GLN A 86 8.56 -55.76 19.27
N VAL A 87 8.23 -54.85 18.34
CA VAL A 87 8.33 -53.40 18.55
C VAL A 87 6.96 -52.89 18.98
N ASN A 88 6.88 -52.27 20.15
CA ASN A 88 5.64 -51.72 20.69
C ASN A 88 5.80 -50.19 20.82
N SER A 89 5.19 -49.42 19.91
CA SER A 89 5.21 -47.95 19.95
C SER A 89 3.89 -47.42 20.47
N ASN A 90 3.88 -46.94 21.72
CA ASN A 90 2.76 -46.21 22.28
C ASN A 90 3.00 -44.71 22.10
N ILE A 91 2.20 -44.07 21.24
CA ILE A 91 2.21 -42.61 21.05
C ILE A 91 1.07 -42.04 21.87
N ASN A 92 1.38 -41.37 22.99
CA ASN A 92 0.40 -40.73 23.85
C ASN A 92 0.43 -39.21 23.61
N ASN A 93 -0.37 -38.73 22.66
CA ASN A 93 -0.45 -37.31 22.33
C ASN A 93 -1.45 -36.61 23.25
N ASN A 94 -0.96 -36.03 24.35
CA ASN A 94 -1.71 -35.02 25.10
C ASN A 94 -1.06 -33.66 24.88
N VAL A 95 -1.60 -32.87 23.95
CA VAL A 95 -1.08 -31.56 23.58
C VAL A 95 -1.80 -30.50 24.39
N ASN A 96 -1.19 -30.07 25.51
CA ASN A 96 -1.53 -28.82 26.18
C ASN A 96 -0.47 -27.78 25.87
N SER A 97 -0.64 -27.07 24.75
CA SER A 97 0.21 -25.94 24.36
C SER A 97 -0.47 -24.63 24.77
N GLN A 98 -0.16 -24.14 25.98
CA GLN A 98 -0.29 -22.72 26.28
C GLN A 98 1.05 -22.05 26.01
N ASN A 99 1.19 -21.52 24.79
CA ASN A 99 2.31 -20.67 24.41
C ASN A 99 1.76 -19.31 23.99
N THR A 100 1.84 -18.32 24.88
CA THR A 100 1.31 -16.96 24.72
C THR A 100 2.30 -16.05 23.99
N ASN A 101 2.84 -16.51 22.87
CA ASN A 101 3.48 -15.66 21.87
C ASN A 101 2.72 -15.91 20.56
N GLY A 102 1.87 -14.95 20.18
CA GLY A 102 0.86 -15.04 19.12
C GLY A 102 1.43 -15.50 17.79
N ASN A 103 1.45 -16.83 17.59
CA ASN A 103 1.79 -17.43 16.33
C ASN A 103 0.50 -17.45 15.49
N ILE A 104 0.40 -16.50 14.56
CA ILE A 104 -0.76 -16.26 13.67
C ILE A 104 -1.04 -17.46 12.74
N ASN A 105 -0.22 -18.50 12.77
CA ASN A 105 -0.21 -19.62 11.82
C ASN A 105 -1.36 -20.63 12.00
N ASN A 106 -2.38 -20.35 12.82
CA ASN A 106 -3.51 -21.27 12.97
C ASN A 106 -4.86 -20.57 13.06
N ILE A 107 -5.08 -19.58 12.19
CA ILE A 107 -6.41 -18.98 12.02
C ILE A 107 -7.25 -19.95 11.19
N ASN A 108 -8.28 -20.52 11.83
CA ASN A 108 -9.26 -21.35 11.14
C ASN A 108 -10.20 -20.45 10.32
N ILE A 109 -9.78 -20.13 9.08
CA ILE A 109 -10.63 -19.43 8.12
C ILE A 109 -11.56 -20.46 7.50
N SER A 110 -12.87 -20.24 7.62
CA SER A 110 -13.89 -21.12 7.04
C SER A 110 -13.70 -21.26 5.52
N ASN A 111 -14.05 -22.42 4.97
CA ASN A 111 -13.96 -22.66 3.53
C ASN A 111 -14.85 -21.69 2.74
N GLU A 112 -16.00 -21.29 3.31
CA GLU A 112 -16.90 -20.30 2.74
C GLU A 112 -16.21 -18.94 2.61
N CYS A 113 -15.52 -18.47 3.66
CA CYS A 113 -14.76 -17.22 3.61
C CYS A 113 -13.63 -17.30 2.57
N GLN A 114 -12.89 -18.41 2.49
CA GLN A 114 -11.84 -18.59 1.49
C GLN A 114 -12.39 -18.54 0.06
N ASN A 115 -13.53 -19.21 -0.19
CA ASN A 115 -14.17 -19.20 -1.51
C ASN A 115 -14.58 -17.80 -1.93
N VAL A 116 -15.20 -17.03 -1.03
CA VAL A 116 -15.60 -15.66 -1.35
C VAL A 116 -14.38 -14.75 -1.55
N ILE A 117 -13.33 -14.87 -0.71
CA ILE A 117 -12.06 -14.14 -0.90
C ILE A 117 -11.45 -14.44 -2.28
N ASN A 118 -11.52 -15.69 -2.75
CA ASN A 118 -11.04 -16.04 -4.10
C ASN A 118 -11.80 -15.32 -5.21
N GLU A 119 -13.06 -14.95 -4.99
CA GLU A 119 -13.79 -14.11 -5.96
C GLU A 119 -13.29 -12.66 -5.99
N TYR A 120 -12.66 -12.18 -4.92
CA TYR A 120 -11.97 -10.88 -4.86
C TYR A 120 -10.55 -10.95 -5.38
N ARG A 121 -10.07 -12.10 -5.88
CA ARG A 121 -8.71 -12.27 -6.38
C ARG A 121 -8.34 -11.23 -7.45
N SER A 122 -9.28 -10.83 -8.30
CA SER A 122 -9.05 -9.78 -9.31
C SER A 122 -8.72 -8.41 -8.70
N CYS A 123 -9.17 -8.13 -7.48
CA CYS A 123 -8.80 -6.91 -6.76
C CYS A 123 -7.31 -6.92 -6.37
N PHE A 124 -6.72 -8.12 -6.17
CA PHE A 124 -5.35 -8.30 -5.70
C PHE A 124 -4.34 -8.63 -6.80
N GLN A 125 -4.79 -9.00 -8.00
CA GLN A 125 -3.91 -9.39 -9.10
C GLN A 125 -2.89 -8.31 -9.46
N SER A 126 -3.23 -7.05 -9.20
CA SER A 126 -2.40 -5.89 -9.43
C SER A 126 -1.25 -5.74 -8.44
N LEU A 127 -1.21 -6.48 -7.33
CA LEU A 127 -0.18 -6.35 -6.29
C LEU A 127 1.14 -7.08 -6.58
N ARG A 128 1.21 -7.83 -7.67
CA ARG A 128 2.45 -8.50 -8.06
C ARG A 128 3.40 -7.46 -8.67
N LYS A 129 4.39 -7.10 -7.86
CA LYS A 129 5.41 -6.06 -8.04
C LYS A 129 6.06 -6.01 -9.43
N ASP A 130 6.09 -7.15 -10.11
CA ASP A 130 6.74 -7.32 -11.40
C ASP A 130 5.94 -6.72 -12.58
N ASN A 131 4.70 -6.25 -12.36
CA ASN A 131 3.75 -5.96 -13.44
C ASN A 131 3.17 -4.53 -13.49
N TYR A 132 3.63 -3.58 -12.66
CA TYR A 132 3.23 -2.17 -12.81
C TYR A 132 3.94 -1.51 -14.00
N ASP A 133 3.88 -2.16 -15.16
CA ASP A 133 4.28 -1.53 -16.40
C ASP A 133 3.23 -0.48 -16.78
N LYS A 134 3.67 0.56 -17.50
CA LYS A 134 2.81 1.57 -18.12
C LYS A 134 1.68 0.93 -18.91
N ASP A 135 1.92 -0.24 -19.47
CA ASP A 135 0.99 -0.93 -20.36
C ASP A 135 -0.22 -1.53 -19.64
N ASN A 136 -0.11 -1.84 -18.34
CA ASN A 136 -1.15 -2.56 -17.60
C ASN A 136 -1.89 -1.70 -16.55
N ILE A 137 -1.41 -0.48 -16.28
CA ILE A 137 -1.95 0.35 -15.20
C ILE A 137 -3.44 0.68 -15.39
N GLU A 138 -3.90 0.87 -16.64
CA GLU A 138 -5.30 1.14 -16.93
C GLU A 138 -6.22 -0.05 -16.58
N GLU A 139 -5.76 -1.28 -16.82
CA GLU A 139 -6.52 -2.48 -16.45
C GLU A 139 -6.63 -2.61 -14.92
N TYR A 140 -5.53 -2.34 -14.20
CA TYR A 140 -5.55 -2.32 -12.75
C TYR A 140 -6.47 -1.23 -12.20
N CYS A 141 -6.43 -0.04 -12.78
CA CYS A 141 -7.32 1.04 -12.39
C CYS A 141 -8.78 0.71 -12.70
N LYS A 142 -9.06 0.03 -13.81
CA LYS A 142 -10.42 -0.45 -14.12
C LYS A 142 -10.91 -1.44 -13.07
N ASN A 143 -10.10 -2.42 -12.68
CA ASN A 143 -10.47 -3.40 -11.66
C ASN A 143 -10.61 -2.76 -10.26
N PHE A 144 -9.66 -1.90 -9.88
CA PHE A 144 -9.68 -1.16 -8.62
C PHE A 144 -10.95 -0.33 -8.46
N ASN A 145 -11.40 0.35 -9.52
CA ASN A 145 -12.58 1.22 -9.50
C ASN A 145 -13.92 0.47 -9.55
N THR A 146 -13.93 -0.87 -9.61
CA THR A 146 -15.17 -1.64 -9.49
C THR A 146 -15.76 -1.51 -8.08
N GLU A 147 -17.10 -1.49 -7.96
CA GLU A 147 -17.79 -1.44 -6.66
C GLU A 147 -17.35 -2.58 -5.73
N LYS A 148 -17.11 -3.76 -6.31
CA LYS A 148 -16.61 -4.94 -5.60
C LYS A 148 -15.28 -4.64 -4.90
N CYS A 149 -14.28 -4.15 -5.62
CA CYS A 149 -12.97 -3.88 -5.04
C CYS A 149 -13.01 -2.67 -4.10
N GLN A 150 -13.75 -1.61 -4.43
CA GLN A 150 -13.93 -0.46 -3.53
C GLN A 150 -14.58 -0.85 -2.20
N SER A 151 -15.59 -1.73 -2.22
CA SER A 151 -16.22 -2.24 -0.99
C SER A 151 -15.20 -2.98 -0.12
N LEU A 152 -14.40 -3.87 -0.72
CA LEU A 152 -13.36 -4.60 -0.02
C LEU A 152 -12.28 -3.68 0.56
N TYR A 153 -11.80 -2.70 -0.21
CA TYR A 153 -10.78 -1.77 0.28
C TYR A 153 -11.28 -0.87 1.41
N ASN A 154 -12.53 -0.40 1.31
CA ASN A 154 -13.09 0.51 2.30
C ASN A 154 -13.50 -0.20 3.60
N GLN A 155 -14.06 -1.41 3.52
CA GLN A 155 -14.61 -2.13 4.69
C GLN A 155 -13.72 -3.29 5.17
N GLY A 156 -12.74 -3.69 4.37
CA GLY A 156 -11.91 -4.87 4.61
C GLY A 156 -12.74 -6.16 4.59
N LEU A 157 -12.40 -7.09 5.49
CA LEU A 157 -13.14 -8.36 5.60
C LEU A 157 -14.58 -8.19 6.11
N ASN A 158 -14.97 -7.00 6.57
CA ASN A 158 -16.36 -6.72 6.92
C ASN A 158 -17.27 -6.64 5.68
N ALA A 159 -16.70 -6.42 4.48
CA ALA A 159 -17.44 -6.53 3.22
C ALA A 159 -17.83 -7.98 2.86
N VAL A 160 -17.30 -8.97 3.58
CA VAL A 160 -17.50 -10.40 3.30
C VAL A 160 -18.18 -11.07 4.50
N PRO A 161 -19.52 -11.19 4.51
CA PRO A 161 -20.28 -11.76 5.62
C PRO A 161 -19.82 -13.16 6.05
N GLU A 162 -19.38 -13.98 5.09
CA GLU A 162 -18.85 -15.33 5.29
C GLU A 162 -17.56 -15.33 6.14
N CYS A 163 -16.86 -14.19 6.19
CA CYS A 163 -15.67 -13.96 7.00
C CYS A 163 -15.99 -13.33 8.38
N SER A 164 -17.26 -13.26 8.78
CA SER A 164 -17.69 -12.65 10.04
C SER A 164 -17.08 -13.31 11.29
N ASN A 165 -16.83 -14.62 11.25
CA ASN A 165 -16.28 -15.40 12.38
C ASN A 165 -14.78 -15.18 12.63
N ILE A 166 -14.09 -14.43 11.77
CA ILE A 166 -12.68 -14.09 11.97
C ILE A 166 -12.53 -13.12 13.14
N SER A 167 -11.47 -13.29 13.95
CA SER A 167 -11.18 -12.39 15.06
C SER A 167 -10.97 -10.94 14.59
N ASN A 168 -11.43 -9.98 15.39
CA ASN A 168 -11.28 -8.56 15.06
C ASN A 168 -9.81 -8.15 14.91
N GLU A 169 -8.91 -8.72 15.72
CA GLU A 169 -7.47 -8.48 15.60
C GLU A 169 -6.93 -8.85 14.20
N PHE A 170 -7.33 -10.01 13.65
CA PHE A 170 -6.91 -10.39 12.31
C PHE A 170 -7.59 -9.54 11.23
N LYS A 171 -8.87 -9.20 11.40
CA LYS A 171 -9.56 -8.26 10.49
C LYS A 171 -8.85 -6.92 10.45
N ASP A 172 -8.39 -6.41 11.59
CA ASP A 172 -7.65 -5.15 11.68
C ASP A 172 -6.29 -5.23 10.98
N GLN A 173 -5.57 -6.35 11.11
CA GLN A 173 -4.30 -6.57 10.40
C GLN A 173 -4.51 -6.63 8.89
N ILE A 174 -5.56 -7.32 8.42
CA ILE A 174 -5.89 -7.39 7.00
C ILE A 174 -6.38 -6.04 6.49
N LYS A 175 -7.17 -5.30 7.28
CA LYS A 175 -7.63 -3.95 6.95
C LYS A 175 -6.46 -3.00 6.71
N LEU A 176 -5.42 -3.06 7.56
CA LEU A 176 -4.21 -2.27 7.37
C LEU A 176 -3.56 -2.53 6.00
N LYS A 177 -3.49 -3.80 5.58
CA LYS A 177 -2.95 -4.16 4.25
C LYS A 177 -3.83 -3.58 3.15
N PHE A 178 -5.14 -3.72 3.26
CA PHE A 178 -6.07 -3.13 2.30
C PHE A 178 -5.99 -1.61 2.26
N ASP A 179 -5.74 -0.94 3.38
CA ASP A 179 -5.56 0.51 3.41
C ASP A 179 -4.29 0.92 2.64
N VAL A 180 -3.17 0.23 2.84
CA VAL A 180 -1.93 0.50 2.08
C VAL A 180 -2.14 0.28 0.57
N ILE A 181 -2.87 -0.76 0.20
CA ILE A 181 -3.21 -1.05 -1.19
C ILE A 181 -4.14 0.03 -1.76
N ASN A 182 -5.19 0.41 -1.01
CA ASN A 182 -6.15 1.43 -1.39
C ASN A 182 -5.46 2.77 -1.61
N TYR A 183 -4.61 3.18 -0.66
CA TYR A 183 -3.75 4.35 -0.80
C TYR A 183 -2.96 4.32 -2.11
N THR A 184 -2.29 3.19 -2.37
CA THR A 184 -1.46 3.04 -3.56
C THR A 184 -2.29 3.20 -4.83
N PHE A 185 -3.40 2.47 -4.99
CA PHE A 185 -4.22 2.59 -6.19
C PHE A 185 -4.96 3.92 -6.31
N LYS A 186 -5.42 4.53 -5.22
CA LYS A 186 -5.97 5.89 -5.25
C LYS A 186 -4.97 6.87 -5.83
N LEU A 187 -3.70 6.73 -5.48
CA LEU A 187 -2.64 7.56 -6.02
C LEU A 187 -2.36 7.19 -7.48
N LEU A 188 -2.13 5.92 -7.83
CA LEU A 188 -1.74 5.51 -9.18
C LEU A 188 -2.83 5.74 -10.23
N CYS A 189 -4.09 5.58 -9.85
CA CYS A 189 -5.24 5.70 -10.74
C CYS A 189 -5.81 7.11 -10.79
N ALA A 190 -5.22 8.05 -10.06
CA ALA A 190 -5.64 9.44 -10.10
C ALA A 190 -5.43 10.03 -11.50
N LYS A 191 -6.49 10.62 -12.04
CA LYS A 191 -6.50 11.33 -13.32
C LYS A 191 -6.94 12.76 -13.11
N ASP A 192 -6.37 13.68 -13.90
CA ASP A 192 -6.74 15.08 -13.95
C ASP A 192 -8.14 15.28 -14.58
N GLU A 193 -8.50 16.54 -14.78
CA GLU A 193 -9.74 16.98 -15.41
C GLU A 193 -9.83 16.55 -16.89
N ASN A 194 -8.69 16.35 -17.55
CA ASN A 194 -8.58 15.97 -18.97
C ASN A 194 -8.48 14.44 -19.17
N GLY A 195 -8.48 13.66 -18.08
CA GLY A 195 -8.34 12.21 -18.12
C GLY A 195 -6.90 11.71 -18.21
N ASN A 196 -5.89 12.58 -18.08
CA ASN A 196 -4.49 12.18 -18.00
C ASN A 196 -4.12 11.78 -16.58
N PHE A 197 -3.15 10.87 -16.40
CA PHE A 197 -2.65 10.54 -15.07
C PHE A 197 -2.08 11.78 -14.36
N CYS A 198 -2.38 11.89 -13.07
CA CYS A 198 -1.85 12.96 -12.24
C CYS A 198 -0.32 12.93 -12.18
N PRO A 199 0.36 14.07 -12.02
CA PRO A 199 1.82 14.12 -12.08
C PRO A 199 2.53 13.20 -11.07
N ILE A 200 2.05 13.12 -9.82
CA ILE A 200 2.60 12.18 -8.83
C ILE A 200 2.40 10.72 -9.28
N SER A 201 1.21 10.38 -9.78
CA SER A 201 0.88 9.05 -10.30
C SER A 201 1.80 8.67 -11.45
N LYS A 202 1.95 9.57 -12.42
CA LYS A 202 2.83 9.40 -13.57
C LYS A 202 4.27 9.14 -13.15
N ASN A 203 4.78 9.92 -12.20
CA ASN A 203 6.13 9.74 -11.67
C ASN A 203 6.32 8.36 -11.01
N TYR A 204 5.33 7.89 -10.25
CA TYR A 204 5.39 6.56 -9.65
C TYR A 204 5.31 5.44 -10.69
N ILE A 205 4.43 5.57 -11.68
CA ILE A 205 4.32 4.58 -12.77
C ILE A 205 5.64 4.52 -13.57
N GLU A 206 6.29 5.66 -13.79
CA GLU A 206 7.54 5.76 -14.56
C GLU A 206 8.77 5.28 -13.81
N ASN A 207 8.86 5.57 -12.50
CA ASN A 207 10.08 5.41 -11.72
C ASN A 207 9.93 4.43 -10.54
N GLY A 208 8.74 3.84 -10.36
CA GLY A 208 8.42 3.00 -9.21
C GLY A 208 8.64 3.71 -7.88
N ASN A 209 9.16 2.97 -6.90
CA ASN A 209 9.45 3.49 -5.57
C ASN A 209 10.51 4.61 -5.57
N THR A 210 11.46 4.60 -6.51
CA THR A 210 12.49 5.65 -6.61
C THR A 210 11.91 7.01 -7.01
N GLY A 211 10.69 7.04 -7.54
CA GLY A 211 9.99 8.29 -7.88
C GLY A 211 9.86 9.26 -6.70
N PHE A 212 9.80 8.75 -5.47
CA PHE A 212 9.70 9.59 -4.27
C PHE A 212 11.04 9.98 -3.65
N GLU A 213 12.12 9.26 -3.97
CA GLU A 213 13.45 9.49 -3.40
C GLU A 213 14.24 10.52 -4.21
N ASN A 214 13.88 10.69 -5.47
CA ASN A 214 14.54 11.64 -6.35
C ASN A 214 14.17 13.08 -5.98
N SER A 215 15.14 13.99 -6.10
CA SER A 215 14.98 15.45 -5.99
C SER A 215 13.94 16.07 -6.95
N GLY A 216 13.28 15.25 -7.76
CA GLY A 216 12.14 15.60 -8.59
C GLY A 216 10.78 15.50 -7.92
N PHE A 217 10.64 14.94 -6.71
CA PHE A 217 9.31 14.79 -6.10
C PHE A 217 8.59 16.13 -5.92
N ASP A 218 9.30 17.17 -5.46
CA ASP A 218 8.74 18.53 -5.32
C ASP A 218 8.20 19.09 -6.64
N LYS A 219 8.85 18.75 -7.76
CA LYS A 219 8.37 19.12 -9.10
C LYS A 219 7.01 18.47 -9.38
N TYR A 220 6.88 17.16 -9.17
CA TYR A 220 5.61 16.46 -9.42
C TYR A 220 4.51 16.87 -8.43
N LEU A 221 4.89 17.21 -7.20
CA LEU A 221 3.97 17.77 -6.21
C LEU A 221 3.44 19.14 -6.66
N ASN A 222 4.33 20.03 -7.13
CA ASN A 222 3.92 21.34 -7.64
C ASN A 222 3.12 21.24 -8.95
N GLU A 223 3.46 20.32 -9.85
CA GLU A 223 2.64 20.06 -11.05
C GLU A 223 1.25 19.52 -10.66
N THR A 224 1.16 18.69 -9.62
CA THR A 224 -0.12 18.19 -9.09
C THR A 224 -1.01 19.33 -8.59
N CYS A 225 -0.43 20.43 -8.07
CA CYS A 225 -1.17 21.62 -7.65
C CYS A 225 -1.94 22.33 -8.78
N LYS A 226 -1.65 22.02 -10.05
CA LYS A 226 -2.35 22.62 -11.18
C LYS A 226 -3.71 21.98 -11.49
N SER A 227 -3.99 20.81 -10.91
CA SER A 227 -5.24 20.06 -11.09
C SER A 227 -5.96 19.87 -9.77
N LYS A 228 -7.21 20.35 -9.68
CA LYS A 228 -8.03 20.21 -8.48
C LYS A 228 -8.33 18.74 -8.19
N LYS A 229 -8.60 17.96 -9.24
CA LYS A 229 -8.88 16.52 -9.11
C LYS A 229 -7.64 15.76 -8.64
N CYS A 230 -6.46 16.13 -9.12
CA CYS A 230 -5.22 15.53 -8.64
C CYS A 230 -4.88 15.92 -7.20
N ILE A 231 -5.07 17.19 -6.81
CA ILE A 231 -4.93 17.63 -5.40
C ILE A 231 -5.83 16.79 -4.49
N ASN A 232 -7.12 16.70 -4.81
CA ASN A 232 -8.09 15.98 -3.98
C ASN A 232 -7.76 14.48 -3.88
N SER A 233 -7.40 13.87 -5.00
CA SER A 233 -7.06 12.43 -5.04
C SER A 233 -5.79 12.15 -4.23
N ALA A 234 -4.78 13.00 -4.35
CA ALA A 234 -3.55 12.88 -3.57
C ALA A 234 -3.83 13.08 -2.07
N ILE A 235 -4.60 14.10 -1.67
CA ILE A 235 -4.99 14.30 -0.27
C ILE A 235 -5.72 13.09 0.29
N ASP A 236 -6.74 12.59 -0.42
CA ASP A 236 -7.53 11.43 0.00
C ASP A 236 -6.64 10.18 0.16
N ALA A 237 -5.75 9.93 -0.79
CA ALA A 237 -4.77 8.86 -0.71
C ALA A 237 -3.86 9.02 0.52
N PHE A 238 -3.18 10.15 0.67
CA PHE A 238 -2.22 10.36 1.75
C PHE A 238 -2.86 10.38 3.14
N THR A 239 -4.07 10.95 3.28
CA THR A 239 -4.81 10.94 4.55
C THR A 239 -5.26 9.53 4.94
N LEU A 240 -5.55 8.65 3.98
CA LEU A 240 -5.83 7.24 4.27
C LEU A 240 -4.61 6.55 4.91
N LEU A 241 -3.41 6.86 4.42
CA LEU A 241 -2.18 6.34 5.01
C LEU A 241 -1.89 6.95 6.39
N GLU A 242 -2.09 8.26 6.56
CA GLU A 242 -1.95 8.99 7.84
C GLU A 242 -2.86 8.37 8.93
N ASN A 243 -4.13 8.06 8.59
CA ASN A 243 -5.11 7.51 9.52
C ASN A 243 -4.94 6.02 9.85
N SER A 244 -4.11 5.31 9.09
CA SER A 244 -3.95 3.85 9.23
C SER A 244 -3.17 3.43 10.48
N ASN A 245 -2.55 4.37 11.21
CA ASN A 245 -1.74 4.13 12.41
C ASN A 245 -0.63 3.08 12.20
N LEU A 246 -0.06 3.03 10.98
CA LEU A 246 0.98 2.07 10.60
C LEU A 246 2.16 2.05 11.58
N ALA A 247 2.58 3.23 12.07
CA ALA A 247 3.70 3.37 13.00
C ALA A 247 3.46 2.66 14.34
N ASP A 248 2.22 2.62 14.82
CA ASP A 248 1.91 1.97 16.10
C ASP A 248 1.81 0.46 16.01
N ARG A 249 1.60 -0.07 14.81
CA ARG A 249 1.46 -1.50 14.54
C ARG A 249 2.79 -2.19 14.25
N MET A 250 3.90 -1.45 14.24
CA MET A 250 5.23 -2.00 14.02
C MET A 250 5.83 -2.59 15.30
N PRO A 251 6.17 -3.89 15.33
CA PRO A 251 6.71 -4.55 16.54
C PRO A 251 8.17 -4.13 16.83
N ASN A 252 8.92 -3.69 15.82
CA ASN A 252 10.32 -3.31 15.94
C ASN A 252 10.48 -1.80 16.13
N LYS A 253 11.19 -1.38 17.19
CA LYS A 253 11.49 0.03 17.50
C LYS A 253 12.18 0.79 16.37
N ASN A 254 13.11 0.13 15.64
CA ASN A 254 13.83 0.77 14.54
C ASN A 254 12.90 1.04 13.36
N ASN A 255 12.11 0.03 12.98
CA ASN A 255 11.11 0.15 11.91
C ASN A 255 10.02 1.17 12.28
N LYS A 256 9.66 1.25 13.57
CA LYS A 256 8.72 2.25 14.07
C LYS A 256 9.23 3.67 13.85
N ARG A 257 10.50 3.97 14.18
CA ARG A 257 11.06 5.32 13.98
C ARG A 257 11.04 5.72 12.50
N GLU A 258 11.48 4.82 11.63
CA GLU A 258 11.49 5.05 10.18
C GLU A 258 10.08 5.26 9.62
N MET A 259 9.10 4.48 10.10
CA MET A 259 7.70 4.69 9.74
C MET A 259 7.16 6.05 10.22
N VAL A 260 7.52 6.48 11.43
CA VAL A 260 7.12 7.80 11.96
C VAL A 260 7.66 8.92 11.06
N GLU A 261 8.93 8.84 10.67
CA GLU A 261 9.53 9.80 9.73
C GLU A 261 8.79 9.82 8.38
N GLY A 262 8.39 8.65 7.88
CA GLY A 262 7.53 8.54 6.69
C GLY A 262 6.15 9.17 6.86
N VAL A 263 5.50 8.98 8.02
CA VAL A 263 4.19 9.60 8.33
C VAL A 263 4.30 11.11 8.43
N ASP A 264 5.35 11.65 9.06
CA ASP A 264 5.58 13.09 9.15
C ASP A 264 5.80 13.73 7.76
N ALA A 265 6.51 13.01 6.88
CA ALA A 265 6.68 13.39 5.49
C ALA A 265 5.34 13.42 4.74
N ILE A 266 4.50 12.40 4.92
CA ILE A 266 3.15 12.34 4.34
C ILE A 266 2.29 13.51 4.84
N SER A 267 2.31 13.81 6.13
CA SER A 267 1.56 14.93 6.71
C SER A 267 2.02 16.28 6.12
N SER A 268 3.32 16.43 5.90
CA SER A 268 3.90 17.60 5.22
C SER A 268 3.44 17.74 3.77
N ILE A 269 3.34 16.63 3.04
CA ILE A 269 2.78 16.59 1.67
C ILE A 269 1.31 17.01 1.69
N VAL A 270 0.49 16.44 2.59
CA VAL A 270 -0.93 16.79 2.73
C VAL A 270 -1.10 18.28 3.06
N LYS A 271 -0.28 18.82 3.97
CA LYS A 271 -0.28 20.25 4.30
C LYS A 271 0.05 21.13 3.09
N THR A 272 1.03 20.72 2.28
CA THR A 272 1.42 21.42 1.06
C THR A 272 0.27 21.40 0.04
N LEU A 273 -0.35 20.24 -0.19
CA LEU A 273 -1.50 20.09 -1.09
C LEU A 273 -2.71 20.92 -0.65
N LYS A 274 -2.96 21.01 0.67
CA LYS A 274 -4.05 21.82 1.25
C LYS A 274 -3.73 23.32 1.32
N SER A 275 -2.49 23.73 1.06
CA SER A 275 -2.11 25.14 1.15
C SER A 275 -2.85 25.99 0.11
N GLU A 276 -3.09 27.26 0.44
CA GLU A 276 -3.65 28.23 -0.49
C GLU A 276 -2.79 28.35 -1.76
N GLY A 277 -1.46 28.28 -1.61
CA GLY A 277 -0.53 28.34 -2.73
C GLY A 277 -0.70 27.20 -3.73
N CYS A 278 -1.00 25.98 -3.25
CA CYS A 278 -1.31 24.85 -4.12
C CYS A 278 -2.73 24.96 -4.71
N SER A 279 -3.72 25.26 -3.85
CA SER A 279 -5.13 25.35 -4.26
C SER A 279 -5.42 26.47 -5.27
N ALA A 280 -4.71 27.61 -5.15
CA ALA A 280 -4.85 28.74 -6.07
C ALA A 280 -4.38 28.41 -7.49
N GLN A 281 -3.38 27.53 -7.66
CA GLN A 281 -2.89 27.13 -8.99
C GLN A 281 -3.95 26.37 -9.80
N ALA A 282 -4.76 25.55 -9.14
CA ALA A 282 -5.86 24.84 -9.80
C ALA A 282 -6.98 25.78 -10.29
N MET A 283 -7.17 26.94 -9.65
CA MET A 283 -8.18 27.93 -10.06
C MET A 283 -7.78 28.69 -11.34
N VAL A 284 -6.48 28.87 -11.58
CA VAL A 284 -5.97 29.55 -12.77
C VAL A 284 -6.31 28.78 -14.05
N GLN A 285 -6.34 27.44 -14.00
CA GLN A 285 -6.64 26.62 -15.18
C GLN A 285 -8.14 26.44 -15.45
N GLN A 286 -9.00 26.49 -14.41
CA GLN A 286 -10.46 26.41 -14.58
C GLN A 286 -11.10 27.74 -14.98
N SER A 287 -10.32 28.82 -14.96
CA SER A 287 -10.74 30.08 -15.52
C SER A 287 -10.68 29.97 -17.05
N ASP A 288 -11.66 29.27 -17.62
CA ASP A 288 -12.10 29.39 -19.02
C ASP A 288 -12.72 30.77 -19.29
N ALA A 289 -12.55 31.73 -18.37
CA ALA A 289 -12.24 33.06 -18.83
C ALA A 289 -11.05 32.92 -19.74
N THR A 290 -11.30 32.71 -21.04
CA THR A 290 -10.43 33.15 -22.12
C THR A 290 -9.84 34.40 -21.56
N THR A 291 -8.57 34.33 -21.14
CA THR A 291 -7.76 35.52 -21.17
C THR A 291 -7.96 35.88 -22.62
N LEU A 292 -8.86 36.85 -22.86
CA LEU A 292 -8.80 37.66 -24.03
C LEU A 292 -7.36 38.09 -23.93
N SER A 293 -6.48 37.36 -24.64
CA SER A 293 -5.18 37.89 -24.96
C SER A 293 -5.64 39.13 -25.67
N ILE A 294 -5.63 40.24 -24.95
CA ILE A 294 -5.68 41.57 -25.52
C ILE A 294 -4.37 41.59 -26.28
N THR A 295 -4.36 40.90 -27.41
CA THR A 295 -3.35 41.00 -28.43
C THR A 295 -3.28 42.48 -28.68
N ASN A 296 -2.06 43.01 -28.79
CA ASN A 296 -1.84 44.45 -28.92
C ASN A 296 -2.78 45.11 -29.95
N THR A 297 -3.27 44.35 -30.93
CA THR A 297 -4.38 44.67 -31.83
C THR A 297 -5.58 45.36 -31.15
N LEU A 298 -6.09 44.88 -30.01
CA LEU A 298 -7.28 45.42 -29.37
C LEU A 298 -7.00 46.77 -28.67
N LEU A 299 -5.77 46.93 -28.13
CA LEU A 299 -5.25 48.22 -27.65
C LEU A 299 -5.01 49.20 -28.81
N PHE A 300 -4.52 48.72 -29.97
CA PHE A 300 -4.35 49.55 -31.17
C PHE A 300 -5.69 50.03 -31.72
N THR A 301 -6.73 49.19 -31.76
CA THR A 301 -8.07 49.61 -32.18
C THR A 301 -8.69 50.62 -31.24
N PHE A 302 -8.53 50.46 -29.91
CA PHE A 302 -9.00 51.46 -28.95
C PHE A 302 -8.24 52.78 -29.07
N GLY A 303 -6.92 52.74 -29.33
CA GLY A 303 -6.11 53.93 -29.55
C GLY A 303 -6.52 54.70 -30.81
N LEU A 304 -6.81 54.02 -31.91
CA LEU A 304 -7.29 54.64 -33.16
C LEU A 304 -8.68 55.26 -32.98
N LEU A 305 -9.57 54.61 -32.24
CA LEU A 305 -10.92 55.11 -32.00
C LEU A 305 -10.91 56.37 -31.12
N LEU A 306 -10.01 56.44 -30.14
CA LEU A 306 -9.79 57.65 -29.32
C LEU A 306 -9.15 58.79 -30.12
N LEU A 307 -8.24 58.50 -31.06
CA LEU A 307 -7.70 59.51 -31.98
C LEU A 307 -8.77 60.04 -32.94
N TRP A 308 -9.70 59.20 -33.38
CA TRP A 308 -10.80 59.59 -34.27
C TRP A 308 -11.85 60.46 -33.57
N LEU A 309 -12.09 60.25 -32.27
CA LEU A 309 -13.02 61.05 -31.48
C LEU A 309 -12.49 62.43 -31.07
N ASN A 310 -11.18 62.69 -31.24
CA ASN A 310 -10.53 63.91 -30.78
C ASN A 310 -10.17 64.90 -31.91
N ASN A 311 -10.61 64.61 -33.14
CA ASN A 311 -10.50 65.44 -34.33
C ASN A 311 -11.90 65.75 -34.86
#